data_AF-A0A3C1GE37-F1
#
_entry.id   AF-A0A3C1GE37-F1
#
_cell.length_a   1.000
_cell.length_b   1.000
_cell.length_c   1.000
_cell.angle_alpha   90.00
_cell.angle_beta   90.00
_cell.angle_gamma   90.00
#
_symmetry.space_group_name_H-M   'P 1'
#
loop_
_entity.id
_entity.type
_entity.pdbx_description
1 polymer ?
#
loop_
_entity_poly.entity_id
_entity_poly.type
_entity_poly.pdbx_seq_one_letter_code
_entity_poly.pdbx_strand_id
1 'polypeptide(L)'
;MTESNAPSPEESELLHQAIETFRVYSGVVLLSFAKHGQGLRDTVARNFIARGMSCTQSIYAVWKAGSEQDAWILHRSLLDRLLHLHHLGETDGFSDFEEHSFLSMYEARHQLLSDPDMRGKAPPGLKELQKKDRPRYESISQKQSRWRRPKADEVAKRMNLGFLYRYGYDYASTHVHPMAGDGEADFTALISPPGAVELPDATVVRNSILLQSMLVQEALNVSRMRWRAIAYDFLDQVRVFLGTGDPQFHVTFYKIGRAWPEFELCEPLASSGGP
;
A
#
# COMPACT_ATOMS: atom_id res chain seq x y z
N MET A 1 -25.99 -3.63 27.95
CA MET A 1 -24.53 -3.74 28.13
C MET A 1 -23.98 -4.09 26.76
N THR A 2 -23.58 -3.08 25.99
CA THR A 2 -22.80 -3.27 24.77
C THR A 2 -21.40 -3.62 25.23
N GLU A 3 -20.91 -4.81 24.90
CA GLU A 3 -19.49 -5.14 25.04
C GLU A 3 -18.69 -4.05 24.33
N SER A 4 -17.66 -3.50 25.00
CA SER A 4 -16.77 -2.55 24.32
C SER A 4 -16.05 -3.33 23.21
N ASN A 5 -16.17 -2.85 21.98
CA ASN A 5 -15.41 -3.34 20.83
C ASN A 5 -13.97 -2.77 20.82
N ALA A 6 -13.56 -2.07 21.88
CA ALA A 6 -12.20 -1.57 22.00
C ALA A 6 -11.23 -2.75 22.09
N PRO A 7 -10.11 -2.71 21.34
CA PRO A 7 -9.11 -3.77 21.40
C PRO A 7 -8.44 -3.79 22.77
N SER A 8 -8.10 -4.98 23.24
CA SER A 8 -7.29 -5.11 24.46
C SER A 8 -5.86 -4.56 24.22
N PRO A 9 -5.15 -4.12 25.27
CA PRO A 9 -3.74 -3.73 25.14
C PRO A 9 -2.86 -4.83 24.55
N GLU A 10 -3.17 -6.10 24.85
CA GLU A 10 -2.50 -7.28 24.31
C GLU A 10 -2.73 -7.40 22.79
N GLU A 11 -3.97 -7.20 22.34
CA GLU A 11 -4.31 -7.23 20.92
C GLU A 11 -3.59 -6.12 20.13
N SER A 12 -3.56 -4.90 20.66
CA SER A 12 -2.82 -3.80 20.03
C SER A 12 -1.34 -4.12 19.89
N GLU A 13 -0.74 -4.78 20.89
CA GLU A 13 0.67 -5.15 20.85
C GLU A 13 0.94 -6.31 19.88
N LEU A 14 0.05 -7.30 19.79
CA LEU A 14 0.13 -8.36 18.79
C LEU A 14 0.07 -7.82 17.35
N LEU A 15 -0.84 -6.88 17.09
CA LEU A 15 -0.95 -6.22 15.78
C LEU A 15 0.31 -5.41 15.45
N HIS A 16 0.89 -4.73 16.45
CA HIS A 16 2.16 -4.02 16.29
C HIS A 16 3.29 -4.96 15.87
N GLN A 17 3.44 -6.08 16.58
CA GLN A 17 4.48 -7.07 16.30
C GLN A 17 4.32 -7.71 14.93
N ALA A 18 3.08 -7.98 14.51
CA ALA A 18 2.78 -8.45 13.17
C ALA A 18 3.20 -7.44 12.10
N ILE A 19 2.86 -6.15 12.28
CA ILE A 19 3.25 -5.08 11.35
C ILE A 19 4.77 -4.91 11.27
N GLU A 20 5.47 -4.93 12.41
CA GLU A 20 6.93 -4.78 12.41
C GLU A 20 7.63 -5.97 11.76
N THR A 21 7.18 -7.19 12.03
CA THR A 21 7.70 -8.39 11.36
C THR A 21 7.45 -8.33 9.86
N PHE A 22 6.23 -7.93 9.46
CA PHE A 22 5.87 -7.83 8.06
C PHE A 22 6.63 -6.69 7.34
N ARG A 23 6.95 -5.60 8.04
CA ARG A 23 7.83 -4.55 7.53
C ARG A 23 9.23 -5.08 7.23
N VAL A 24 9.82 -5.82 8.16
CA VAL A 24 11.17 -6.38 7.95
C VAL A 24 11.14 -7.40 6.82
N TYR A 25 10.14 -8.28 6.79
CA TYR A 25 9.92 -9.21 5.67
C TYR A 25 9.81 -8.47 4.32
N SER A 26 9.00 -7.40 4.25
CA SER A 26 8.88 -6.55 3.06
C SER A 26 10.23 -5.97 2.66
N GLY A 27 11.08 -5.60 3.63
CA GLY A 27 12.46 -5.20 3.37
C GLY A 27 13.30 -6.29 2.68
N VAL A 28 13.21 -7.54 3.14
CA VAL A 28 13.92 -8.68 2.51
C VAL A 28 13.41 -8.93 1.08
N VAL A 29 12.10 -8.86 0.86
CA VAL A 29 11.49 -8.94 -0.48
C VAL A 29 12.01 -7.81 -1.38
N LEU A 30 12.04 -6.57 -0.88
CA LEU A 30 12.52 -5.40 -1.63
C LEU A 30 14.02 -5.48 -1.95
N LEU A 31 14.83 -6.07 -1.07
CA LEU A 31 16.24 -6.35 -1.36
C LEU A 31 16.39 -7.36 -2.50
N SER A 32 15.51 -8.36 -2.56
CA SER A 32 15.47 -9.32 -3.67
C SER A 32 15.08 -8.63 -5.00
N PHE A 33 14.11 -7.73 -4.98
CA PHE A 33 13.80 -6.85 -6.14
C PHE A 33 14.97 -5.95 -6.52
N ALA A 34 15.71 -5.40 -5.56
CA ALA A 34 16.87 -4.55 -5.84
C ALA A 34 18.02 -5.34 -6.48
N LYS A 35 18.16 -6.62 -6.12
CA LYS A 35 19.21 -7.51 -6.62
C LYS A 35 18.88 -8.12 -7.98
N HIS A 36 17.64 -8.56 -8.18
CA HIS A 36 17.26 -9.37 -9.35
C HIS A 36 16.19 -8.72 -10.24
N GLY A 37 15.45 -7.72 -9.74
CA GLY A 37 14.35 -7.09 -10.46
C GLY A 37 14.84 -6.32 -11.69
N GLN A 38 14.13 -6.46 -12.81
CA GLN A 38 14.48 -5.84 -14.07
C GLN A 38 13.29 -5.18 -14.77
N GLY A 39 13.54 -4.01 -15.33
CA GLY A 39 12.57 -3.27 -16.14
C GLY A 39 11.45 -2.62 -15.33
N LEU A 40 10.49 -2.10 -16.09
CA LEU A 40 9.41 -1.27 -15.56
C LEU A 40 8.48 -2.04 -14.64
N ARG A 41 8.13 -3.28 -15.00
CA ARG A 41 7.18 -4.10 -14.26
C ARG A 41 7.65 -4.34 -12.82
N ASP A 42 8.87 -4.81 -12.66
CA ASP A 42 9.46 -5.07 -11.33
C ASP A 42 9.69 -3.77 -10.56
N THR A 43 10.00 -2.67 -11.25
CA THR A 43 10.09 -1.34 -10.64
C THR A 43 8.76 -0.85 -10.09
N VAL A 44 7.66 -1.05 -10.81
CA VAL A 44 6.32 -0.71 -10.33
C VAL A 44 5.93 -1.61 -9.17
N ALA A 45 6.10 -2.94 -9.28
CA ALA A 45 5.78 -3.90 -8.24
C ALA A 45 6.50 -3.60 -6.91
N ARG A 46 7.82 -3.37 -6.94
CA ARG A 46 8.58 -3.02 -5.72
C ARG A 46 8.13 -1.69 -5.11
N ASN A 47 7.81 -0.69 -5.94
CA ASN A 47 7.34 0.61 -5.45
C ASN A 47 5.95 0.48 -4.78
N PHE A 48 5.10 -0.39 -5.31
CA PHE A 48 3.80 -0.69 -4.73
C PHE A 48 3.94 -1.37 -3.36
N ILE A 49 4.83 -2.37 -3.22
CA ILE A 49 5.14 -2.99 -1.93
C ILE A 49 5.63 -1.94 -0.92
N ALA A 50 6.64 -1.14 -1.30
CA ALA A 50 7.26 -0.17 -0.42
C ALA A 50 6.25 0.87 0.06
N ARG A 51 5.48 1.46 -0.87
CA ARG A 51 4.45 2.45 -0.51
C ARG A 51 3.31 1.83 0.28
N GLY A 52 2.90 0.60 -0.03
CA GLY A 52 1.88 -0.13 0.72
C GLY A 52 2.29 -0.39 2.17
N MET A 53 3.54 -0.79 2.40
CA MET A 53 4.06 -1.03 3.75
C MET A 53 4.15 0.27 4.55
N SER A 54 4.69 1.36 3.96
CA SER A 54 4.66 2.68 4.62
C SER A 54 3.24 3.12 4.96
N CYS A 55 2.29 2.91 4.05
CA CYS A 55 0.87 3.24 4.27
C CYS A 55 0.29 2.41 5.43
N THR A 56 0.61 1.12 5.50
CA THR A 56 0.15 0.21 6.58
C THR A 56 0.67 0.65 7.94
N GLN A 57 1.95 1.05 8.03
CA GLN A 57 2.50 1.61 9.26
C GLN A 57 1.83 2.94 9.66
N SER A 58 1.56 3.81 8.67
CA SER A 58 0.84 5.07 8.92
C SER A 58 -0.57 4.82 9.43
N ILE A 59 -1.31 3.85 8.86
CA ILE A 59 -2.65 3.47 9.32
C ILE A 59 -2.62 3.05 10.79
N TYR A 60 -1.67 2.19 11.17
CA TYR A 60 -1.53 1.78 12.57
C TYR A 60 -1.17 2.95 13.48
N ALA A 61 -0.27 3.84 13.05
CA ALA A 61 0.13 4.99 13.85
C ALA A 61 -1.03 5.97 14.12
N VAL A 62 -1.85 6.30 13.10
CA VAL A 62 -3.00 7.19 13.28
C VAL A 62 -4.12 6.53 14.08
N TRP A 63 -4.36 5.24 13.85
CA TRP A 63 -5.31 4.46 14.63
C TRP A 63 -4.90 4.39 16.10
N LYS A 64 -3.61 4.13 16.39
CA LYS A 64 -3.06 4.09 17.76
C LYS A 64 -3.16 5.44 18.47
N ALA A 65 -3.18 6.54 17.71
CA ALA A 65 -3.42 7.88 18.22
C ALA A 65 -4.91 8.18 18.47
N GLY A 66 -5.82 7.23 18.18
CA GLY A 66 -7.26 7.37 18.36
C GLY A 66 -8.00 7.90 17.14
N SER A 67 -7.31 8.18 16.02
CA SER A 67 -7.96 8.68 14.79
C SER A 67 -8.43 7.54 13.90
N GLU A 68 -9.68 7.13 14.08
CA GLU A 68 -10.31 6.09 13.26
C GLU A 68 -10.56 6.56 11.82
N GLN A 69 -11.05 7.80 11.64
CA GLN A 69 -11.42 8.32 10.32
C GLN A 69 -10.20 8.44 9.40
N ASP A 70 -9.08 8.96 9.92
CA ASP A 70 -7.82 9.03 9.17
C ASP A 70 -7.27 7.64 8.83
N ALA A 71 -7.42 6.68 9.75
CA ALA A 71 -7.03 5.30 9.49
C ALA A 71 -7.79 4.72 8.29
N TRP A 72 -9.11 4.96 8.20
CA TRP A 72 -9.94 4.51 7.09
C TRP A 72 -9.61 5.23 5.77
N ILE A 73 -9.35 6.54 5.80
CA ILE A 73 -8.90 7.30 4.61
C ILE A 73 -7.62 6.69 4.03
N LEU A 74 -6.64 6.40 4.90
CA LEU A 74 -5.39 5.78 4.49
C LEU A 74 -5.60 4.34 4.02
N HIS A 75 -6.48 3.57 4.68
CA HIS A 75 -6.85 2.22 4.27
C HIS A 75 -7.44 2.19 2.85
N ARG A 76 -8.32 3.14 2.51
CA ARG A 76 -8.84 3.29 1.14
C ARG A 76 -7.73 3.47 0.12
N SER A 77 -6.75 4.31 0.44
CA SER A 77 -5.58 4.55 -0.41
C SER A 77 -4.68 3.32 -0.56
N LEU A 78 -4.70 2.39 0.41
CA LEU A 78 -4.02 1.10 0.33
C LEU A 78 -4.79 0.11 -0.55
N LEU A 79 -6.11 0.04 -0.41
CA LEU A 79 -6.98 -0.79 -1.24
C LEU A 79 -6.84 -0.42 -2.73
N ASP A 80 -6.88 0.88 -3.04
CA ASP A 80 -6.69 1.38 -4.41
C ASP A 80 -5.40 0.85 -5.05
N ARG A 81 -4.33 0.75 -4.25
CA ARG A 81 -3.03 0.26 -4.71
C ARG A 81 -3.05 -1.23 -5.04
N LEU A 82 -3.71 -2.03 -4.22
CA LEU A 82 -3.92 -3.46 -4.50
C LEU A 82 -4.68 -3.65 -5.81
N LEU A 83 -5.82 -2.97 -5.95
CA LEU A 83 -6.69 -3.08 -7.12
C LEU A 83 -5.96 -2.61 -8.39
N HIS A 84 -5.18 -1.53 -8.31
CA HIS A 84 -4.37 -1.07 -9.44
C HIS A 84 -3.31 -2.10 -9.83
N LEU A 85 -2.57 -2.68 -8.87
CA LEU A 85 -1.52 -3.65 -9.19
C LEU A 85 -2.08 -4.91 -9.84
N HIS A 86 -3.20 -5.41 -9.30
CA HIS A 86 -3.88 -6.56 -9.85
C HIS A 86 -4.30 -6.30 -11.30
N HIS A 87 -4.94 -5.15 -11.56
CA HIS A 87 -5.35 -4.77 -12.91
C HIS A 87 -4.18 -4.63 -13.88
N LEU A 88 -3.05 -4.07 -13.43
CA LEU A 88 -1.82 -4.01 -14.22
C LEU A 88 -1.30 -5.41 -14.56
N GLY A 89 -1.35 -6.35 -13.60
CA GLY A 89 -1.01 -7.75 -13.81
C GLY A 89 -1.88 -8.42 -14.87
N GLU A 90 -3.20 -8.21 -14.82
CA GLU A 90 -4.16 -8.80 -15.78
C GLU A 90 -3.99 -8.25 -17.21
N THR A 91 -3.63 -6.98 -17.35
CA THR A 91 -3.65 -6.26 -18.64
C THR A 91 -2.27 -6.04 -19.26
N ASP A 92 -1.21 -6.34 -18.52
CA ASP A 92 0.17 -5.92 -18.82
C ASP A 92 0.30 -4.40 -19.07
N GLY A 93 -0.58 -3.58 -18.46
CA GLY A 93 -0.70 -2.14 -18.70
C GLY A 93 0.40 -1.28 -18.05
N PHE A 94 1.54 -1.84 -17.67
CA PHE A 94 2.57 -1.16 -16.88
C PHE A 94 3.17 0.06 -17.58
N SER A 95 3.41 -0.03 -18.90
CA SER A 95 3.96 1.09 -19.68
C SER A 95 2.97 2.25 -19.79
N ASP A 96 1.72 1.95 -20.13
CA ASP A 96 0.67 2.96 -20.26
C ASP A 96 0.41 3.65 -18.92
N PHE A 97 0.39 2.89 -17.83
CA PHE A 97 0.23 3.43 -16.48
C PHE A 97 1.38 4.33 -16.06
N GLU A 98 2.63 3.95 -16.35
CA GLU A 98 3.77 4.78 -15.97
C GLU A 98 3.83 6.08 -16.77
N GLU A 99 3.59 6.03 -18.09
CA GLU A 99 3.50 7.25 -18.92
C GLU A 99 2.37 8.17 -18.42
N HIS A 100 1.18 7.62 -18.18
CA HIS A 100 0.05 8.38 -17.64
C HIS A 100 0.36 9.00 -16.28
N SER A 101 0.92 8.21 -15.35
CA SER A 101 1.27 8.67 -14.01
C SER A 101 2.31 9.78 -14.05
N PHE A 102 3.32 9.66 -14.92
CA PHE A 102 4.32 10.70 -15.12
C PHE A 102 3.67 12.01 -15.62
N LEU A 103 2.82 11.93 -16.65
CA LEU A 103 2.14 13.10 -17.22
C LEU A 103 1.28 13.79 -16.17
N SER A 104 0.41 13.05 -15.49
CA SER A 104 -0.47 13.61 -14.45
C SER A 104 0.31 14.29 -13.33
N MET A 105 1.42 13.68 -12.87
CA MET A 105 2.25 14.29 -11.83
C MET A 105 2.99 15.53 -12.34
N TYR A 106 3.47 15.54 -13.58
CA TYR A 106 4.15 16.70 -14.17
C TYR A 106 3.18 17.88 -14.37
N GLU A 107 1.98 17.62 -14.88
CA GLU A 107 0.96 18.63 -15.13
C GLU A 107 0.45 19.24 -13.81
N ALA A 108 0.19 18.42 -12.79
CA ALA A 108 -0.20 18.91 -11.46
C ALA A 108 0.86 19.84 -10.86
N ARG A 109 2.15 19.47 -10.97
CA ARG A 109 3.25 20.35 -10.54
C ARG A 109 3.34 21.61 -11.38
N HIS A 110 3.18 21.50 -12.71
CA HIS A 110 3.21 22.64 -13.60
C HIS A 110 2.12 23.65 -13.23
N GLN A 111 0.88 23.18 -13.03
CA GLN A 111 -0.24 24.00 -12.62
C GLN A 111 0.07 24.74 -11.32
N LEU A 112 0.53 24.02 -10.29
CA LEU A 112 0.92 24.63 -9.01
C LEU A 112 2.02 25.68 -9.15
N LEU A 113 3.03 25.42 -9.99
CA LEU A 113 4.16 26.34 -10.20
C LEU A 113 3.80 27.55 -11.08
N SER A 114 2.80 27.40 -11.95
CA SER A 114 2.29 28.45 -12.82
C SER A 114 1.29 29.37 -12.13
N ASP A 115 0.72 28.93 -11.01
CA ASP A 115 -0.24 29.70 -10.22
C ASP A 115 0.43 30.96 -9.64
N PRO A 116 -0.07 32.17 -9.98
CA PRO A 116 0.43 33.43 -9.43
C PRO A 116 0.44 33.46 -7.90
N ASP A 117 -0.53 32.83 -7.24
CA ASP A 117 -0.66 32.82 -5.79
C ASP A 117 0.37 31.93 -5.10
N MET A 118 0.97 31.00 -5.85
CA MET A 118 2.03 30.09 -5.39
C MET A 118 3.43 30.62 -5.69
N ARG A 119 3.55 31.80 -6.32
CA ARG A 119 4.83 32.41 -6.66
C ARG A 119 5.66 32.66 -5.41
N GLY A 120 6.83 32.04 -5.35
CA GLY A 120 7.75 32.15 -4.21
C GLY A 120 7.38 31.28 -3.00
N LYS A 121 6.23 30.60 -3.00
CA LYS A 121 5.79 29.69 -1.93
C LYS A 121 6.10 28.23 -2.24
N ALA A 122 6.22 27.87 -3.52
CA ALA A 122 6.54 26.51 -3.92
C ALA A 122 7.96 26.10 -3.47
N PRO A 123 8.13 24.90 -2.89
CA PRO A 123 9.44 24.37 -2.51
C PRO A 123 10.45 24.39 -3.68
N PRO A 124 11.74 24.74 -3.45
CA PRO A 124 12.76 24.75 -4.50
C PRO A 124 12.87 23.42 -5.26
N GLY A 125 12.79 22.29 -4.54
CA GLY A 125 12.85 20.96 -5.13
C GLY A 125 11.76 20.66 -6.16
N LEU A 126 10.58 21.29 -6.08
CA LEU A 126 9.55 21.13 -7.11
C LEU A 126 9.95 21.78 -8.42
N LYS A 127 10.59 22.96 -8.38
CA LYS A 127 11.07 23.66 -9.58
C LYS A 127 12.21 22.91 -10.26
N GLU A 128 13.14 22.38 -9.46
CA GLU A 128 14.25 21.57 -9.95
C GLU A 128 13.75 20.28 -10.62
N LEU A 129 12.82 19.58 -9.96
CA LEU A 129 12.19 18.38 -10.52
C LEU A 129 11.43 18.70 -11.81
N GLN A 130 10.65 19.79 -11.84
CA GLN A 130 9.92 20.23 -13.03
C GLN A 130 10.88 20.48 -14.21
N LYS A 131 12.00 21.16 -13.97
CA LYS A 131 13.01 21.43 -14.99
C LYS A 131 13.67 20.16 -15.49
N LYS A 132 14.01 19.24 -14.58
CA LYS A 132 14.62 17.94 -14.90
C LYS A 132 13.71 17.09 -15.78
N ASP A 133 12.42 17.07 -15.48
CA ASP A 133 11.44 16.21 -16.15
C ASP A 133 10.91 16.79 -17.48
N ARG A 134 11.16 18.09 -17.74
CA ARG A 134 10.65 18.80 -18.93
C ARG A 134 10.99 18.12 -20.27
N PRO A 135 12.23 17.68 -20.54
CA PRO A 135 12.54 17.02 -21.82
C PRO A 135 11.72 15.75 -22.03
N ARG A 136 11.50 14.98 -20.96
CA ARG A 136 10.66 13.78 -21.01
C ARG A 136 9.20 14.14 -21.28
N TYR A 137 8.67 15.16 -20.60
CA TYR A 137 7.31 15.65 -20.85
C TYR A 137 7.11 16.09 -22.31
N GLU A 138 8.03 16.88 -22.87
CA GLU A 138 7.96 17.33 -24.25
C GLU A 138 7.94 16.15 -25.24
N SER A 139 8.64 15.05 -24.92
CA SER A 139 8.68 13.84 -25.77
C SER A 139 7.42 12.97 -25.73
N ILE A 140 6.59 13.05 -24.67
CA ILE A 140 5.43 12.15 -24.51
C ILE A 140 4.08 12.87 -24.38
N SER A 141 4.04 14.18 -24.14
CA SER A 141 2.80 14.95 -23.96
C SER A 141 1.91 15.02 -25.21
N GLN A 142 2.50 14.84 -26.40
CA GLN A 142 1.74 14.76 -27.65
C GLN A 142 1.10 13.39 -27.88
N LYS A 143 1.46 12.36 -27.10
CA LYS A 143 0.86 11.03 -27.21
C LYS A 143 -0.49 11.03 -26.51
N GLN A 144 -1.50 10.46 -27.15
CA GLN A 144 -2.76 10.18 -26.47
C GLN A 144 -2.56 9.05 -25.44
N SER A 145 -2.89 9.32 -24.17
CA SER A 145 -2.85 8.32 -23.10
C SER A 145 -3.77 7.14 -23.44
N ARG A 146 -3.20 5.94 -23.48
CA ARG A 146 -3.96 4.69 -23.64
C ARG A 146 -4.45 4.14 -22.31
N TRP A 147 -3.85 4.59 -21.20
CA TRP A 147 -4.23 4.18 -19.86
C TRP A 147 -5.66 4.61 -19.53
N ARG A 148 -6.44 3.66 -19.02
CA ARG A 148 -7.75 3.91 -18.40
C ARG A 148 -7.67 3.38 -16.98
N ARG A 149 -7.89 4.26 -16.00
CA ARG A 149 -7.96 3.84 -14.60
C ARG A 149 -9.09 2.80 -14.45
N PRO A 150 -8.83 1.63 -13.84
CA PRO A 150 -9.87 0.64 -13.64
C PRO A 150 -10.91 1.13 -12.62
N LYS A 151 -12.15 0.66 -12.75
CA LYS A 151 -13.14 0.87 -11.68
C LYS A 151 -12.86 -0.07 -10.53
N ALA A 152 -12.66 0.48 -9.34
CA ALA A 152 -12.30 -0.28 -8.14
C ALA A 152 -13.28 -1.44 -7.85
N ASP A 153 -14.59 -1.20 -7.93
CA ASP A 153 -15.63 -2.22 -7.73
C ASP A 153 -15.47 -3.41 -8.71
N GLU A 154 -15.24 -3.13 -9.99
CA GLU A 154 -15.08 -4.17 -11.01
C GLU A 154 -13.84 -5.04 -10.74
N VAL A 155 -12.73 -4.44 -10.31
CA VAL A 155 -11.52 -5.18 -9.94
C VAL A 155 -11.75 -6.00 -8.67
N ALA A 156 -12.35 -5.40 -7.64
CA ALA A 156 -12.60 -6.09 -6.39
C ALA A 156 -13.52 -7.30 -6.56
N LYS A 157 -14.53 -7.21 -7.44
CA LYS A 157 -15.37 -8.35 -7.84
C LYS A 157 -14.57 -9.49 -8.46
N ARG A 158 -13.64 -9.19 -9.39
CA ARG A 158 -12.79 -10.22 -10.01
C ARG A 158 -11.87 -10.91 -8.99
N MET A 159 -11.38 -10.17 -8.02
CA MET A 159 -10.54 -10.71 -6.93
C MET A 159 -11.36 -11.40 -5.81
N ASN A 160 -12.69 -11.43 -5.90
CA ASN A 160 -13.60 -11.88 -4.83
C ASN A 160 -13.41 -11.12 -3.50
N LEU A 161 -13.13 -9.82 -3.57
CA LEU A 161 -12.89 -8.93 -2.43
C LEU A 161 -14.03 -7.96 -2.18
N GLY A 162 -15.27 -8.36 -2.50
CA GLY A 162 -16.45 -7.50 -2.32
C GLY A 162 -16.61 -7.00 -0.88
N PHE A 163 -16.17 -7.76 0.12
CA PHE A 163 -16.17 -7.31 1.52
C PHE A 163 -15.15 -6.20 1.79
N LEU A 164 -13.91 -6.33 1.31
CA LEU A 164 -12.89 -5.28 1.46
C LEU A 164 -13.26 -4.04 0.65
N TYR A 165 -13.93 -4.19 -0.49
CA TYR A 165 -14.44 -3.04 -1.23
C TYR A 165 -15.50 -2.27 -0.43
N ARG A 166 -16.46 -2.95 0.19
CA ARG A 166 -17.48 -2.28 1.01
C ARG A 166 -16.87 -1.53 2.20
N TYR A 167 -15.93 -2.16 2.92
CA TYR A 167 -15.24 -1.50 4.04
C TYR A 167 -14.28 -0.39 3.57
N GLY A 168 -13.38 -0.71 2.65
CA GLY A 168 -12.29 0.17 2.27
C GLY A 168 -12.60 1.15 1.15
N TYR A 169 -13.74 1.01 0.47
CA TYR A 169 -14.18 1.97 -0.55
C TYR A 169 -15.50 2.61 -0.15
N ASP A 170 -16.59 1.87 -0.01
CA ASP A 170 -17.91 2.47 0.23
C ASP A 170 -17.97 3.16 1.60
N TYR A 171 -17.59 2.45 2.67
CA TYR A 171 -17.55 2.99 4.02
C TYR A 171 -16.40 3.99 4.19
N ALA A 172 -15.16 3.63 3.87
CA ALA A 172 -14.04 4.56 4.03
C ALA A 172 -14.18 5.87 3.21
N SER A 173 -14.93 5.88 2.11
CA SER A 173 -15.20 7.11 1.35
C SER A 173 -16.08 8.10 2.12
N THR A 174 -16.88 7.67 3.09
CA THR A 174 -17.65 8.58 3.95
C THR A 174 -16.75 9.42 4.86
N HIS A 175 -15.49 9.02 5.04
CA HIS A 175 -14.51 9.79 5.81
C HIS A 175 -13.65 10.70 4.91
N VAL A 176 -13.67 10.50 3.58
CA VAL A 176 -12.91 11.33 2.63
C VAL A 176 -13.69 12.58 2.22
N HIS A 177 -15.02 12.46 2.14
CA HIS A 177 -15.90 13.57 1.78
C HIS A 177 -16.61 14.06 3.03
N PRO A 178 -16.65 15.39 3.30
CA PRO A 178 -17.29 15.91 4.50
C PRO A 178 -18.75 15.46 4.62
N MET A 179 -19.06 14.78 5.71
CA MET A 179 -20.40 14.42 6.15
C MET A 179 -20.85 15.34 7.29
N ALA A 180 -22.16 15.46 7.49
CA ALA A 180 -22.70 16.40 8.49
C ALA A 180 -22.27 16.10 9.94
N GLY A 181 -21.96 14.83 10.26
CA GLY A 181 -21.44 14.40 11.57
C GLY A 181 -19.94 14.14 11.60
N ASP A 182 -19.21 14.48 10.52
CA ASP A 182 -17.75 14.36 10.56
C ASP A 182 -17.18 15.31 11.62
N GLY A 183 -16.20 14.82 12.38
CA GLY A 183 -15.60 15.55 13.49
C GLY A 183 -16.31 15.44 14.84
N GLU A 184 -17.44 14.74 14.96
CA GLU A 184 -18.06 14.50 16.28
C GLU A 184 -17.12 13.74 17.23
N ALA A 185 -16.48 12.68 16.74
CA ALA A 185 -15.49 11.91 17.51
C ALA A 185 -14.26 12.78 17.86
N ASP A 186 -13.78 13.60 16.93
CA ASP A 186 -12.66 14.51 17.15
C ASP A 186 -13.01 15.58 18.20
N PHE A 187 -14.22 16.14 18.13
CA PHE A 187 -14.72 17.08 19.13
C PHE A 187 -14.71 16.46 20.51
N THR A 188 -15.28 15.26 20.66
CA THR A 188 -15.28 14.53 21.93
C THR A 188 -13.85 14.29 22.43
N ALA A 189 -12.94 13.87 21.55
CA ALA A 189 -11.56 13.62 21.92
C ALA A 189 -10.83 14.89 22.40
N LEU A 190 -11.05 16.03 21.71
CA LEU A 190 -10.40 17.30 22.03
C LEU A 190 -10.84 17.91 23.36
N ILE A 191 -12.09 17.66 23.79
CA ILE A 191 -12.61 18.19 25.05
C ILE A 191 -12.46 17.21 26.23
N SER A 192 -12.07 15.97 25.95
CA SER A 192 -11.92 14.93 26.96
C SER A 192 -10.55 14.98 27.64
N PRO A 193 -10.43 14.55 28.91
CA PRO A 193 -9.13 14.40 29.56
C PRO A 193 -8.20 13.44 28.77
N PRO A 194 -6.87 13.65 28.81
CA PRO A 194 -5.92 12.71 28.21
C PRO A 194 -6.15 11.28 28.71
N GLY A 195 -6.29 10.33 27.77
CA GLY A 195 -6.53 8.91 28.09
C GLY A 195 -7.98 8.54 28.39
N ALA A 196 -8.94 9.48 28.29
CA ALA A 196 -10.36 9.19 28.46
C ALA A 196 -11.04 8.61 27.22
N VAL A 197 -10.42 8.75 26.04
CA VAL A 197 -10.93 8.20 24.78
C VAL A 197 -10.41 6.77 24.62
N GLU A 198 -11.33 5.82 24.47
CA GLU A 198 -10.99 4.44 24.17
C GLU A 198 -10.41 4.31 22.76
N LEU A 199 -9.55 3.31 22.58
CA LEU A 199 -8.97 3.05 21.27
C LEU A 199 -10.06 2.51 20.32
N PRO A 200 -10.13 2.99 19.07
CA PRO A 200 -11.11 2.50 18.11
C PRO A 200 -10.93 1.01 17.81
N ASP A 201 -11.99 0.39 17.30
CA ASP A 201 -11.96 -1.01 16.86
C ASP A 201 -10.80 -1.26 15.87
N ALA A 202 -10.09 -2.37 16.04
CA ALA A 202 -8.89 -2.68 15.25
C ALA A 202 -9.17 -3.24 13.84
N THR A 203 -10.43 -3.27 13.38
CA THR A 203 -10.82 -3.77 12.05
C THR A 203 -10.05 -3.09 10.93
N VAL A 204 -9.87 -1.76 10.98
CA VAL A 204 -9.10 -1.03 9.96
C VAL A 204 -7.64 -1.50 9.90
N VAL A 205 -7.04 -1.81 11.05
CA VAL A 205 -5.67 -2.31 11.15
C VAL A 205 -5.58 -3.74 10.59
N ARG A 206 -6.46 -4.64 11.03
CA ARG A 206 -6.53 -6.02 10.53
C ARG A 206 -6.69 -6.07 9.02
N ASN A 207 -7.64 -5.31 8.48
CA ASN A 207 -7.89 -5.24 7.04
C ASN A 207 -6.70 -4.65 6.30
N SER A 208 -5.94 -3.73 6.90
CA SER A 208 -4.73 -3.16 6.29
C SER A 208 -3.58 -4.16 6.23
N ILE A 209 -3.38 -4.97 7.28
CA ILE A 209 -2.39 -6.06 7.27
C ILE A 209 -2.78 -7.08 6.20
N LEU A 210 -4.07 -7.44 6.11
CA LEU A 210 -4.59 -8.33 5.07
C LEU A 210 -4.30 -7.76 3.68
N LEU A 211 -4.68 -6.50 3.40
CA LEU A 211 -4.42 -5.86 2.12
C LEU A 211 -2.93 -5.81 1.77
N GLN A 212 -2.07 -5.52 2.73
CA GLN A 212 -0.63 -5.52 2.49
C GLN A 212 -0.12 -6.94 2.16
N SER A 213 -0.65 -7.98 2.80
CA SER A 213 -0.31 -9.39 2.49
C SER A 213 -0.70 -9.75 1.05
N MET A 214 -1.84 -9.27 0.60
CA MET A 214 -2.33 -9.48 -0.76
C MET A 214 -1.53 -8.64 -1.76
N LEU A 215 -1.19 -7.40 -1.43
CA LEU A 215 -0.41 -6.52 -2.28
C LEU A 215 1.00 -7.06 -2.52
N VAL A 216 1.65 -7.57 -1.47
CA VAL A 216 2.96 -8.23 -1.63
C VAL A 216 2.81 -9.45 -2.52
N GLN A 217 1.83 -10.33 -2.28
CA GLN A 217 1.59 -11.50 -3.12
C GLN A 217 1.38 -11.12 -4.60
N GLU A 218 0.53 -10.13 -4.88
CA GLU A 218 0.29 -9.65 -6.25
C GLU A 218 1.59 -9.12 -6.87
N ALA A 219 2.40 -8.38 -6.12
CA ALA A 219 3.70 -7.91 -6.59
C ALA A 219 4.67 -9.06 -6.91
N LEU A 220 4.70 -10.13 -6.10
CA LEU A 220 5.49 -11.33 -6.41
C LEU A 220 4.98 -11.98 -7.70
N ASN A 221 3.66 -12.13 -7.84
CA ASN A 221 3.01 -12.80 -8.97
C ASN A 221 3.22 -12.07 -10.30
N VAL A 222 3.15 -10.73 -10.31
CA VAL A 222 3.36 -9.96 -11.54
C VAL A 222 4.84 -9.81 -11.90
N SER A 223 5.75 -9.98 -10.94
CA SER A 223 7.18 -9.81 -11.19
C SER A 223 7.74 -10.82 -12.18
N ARG A 224 8.89 -10.51 -12.77
CA ARG A 224 9.62 -11.40 -13.70
C ARG A 224 10.63 -12.32 -12.99
N MET A 225 10.37 -12.65 -11.73
CA MET A 225 11.24 -13.49 -10.92
C MET A 225 10.50 -14.76 -10.51
N ARG A 226 11.25 -15.85 -10.31
CA ARG A 226 10.73 -17.08 -9.73
C ARG A 226 10.90 -17.04 -8.22
N TRP A 227 9.82 -16.75 -7.51
CA TRP A 227 9.80 -16.73 -6.04
C TRP A 227 9.69 -18.12 -5.46
N ARG A 228 10.39 -18.35 -4.34
CA ARG A 228 10.33 -19.61 -3.60
C ARG A 228 9.06 -19.67 -2.75
N ALA A 229 8.55 -20.89 -2.53
CA ALA A 229 7.33 -21.13 -1.75
C ALA A 229 7.34 -20.44 -0.36
N ILE A 230 8.49 -20.42 0.32
CA ILE A 230 8.62 -19.81 1.66
C ILE A 230 8.24 -18.31 1.71
N ALA A 231 8.34 -17.59 0.59
CA ALA A 231 7.86 -16.21 0.51
C ALA A 231 6.33 -16.13 0.55
N TYR A 232 5.65 -17.09 -0.08
CA TYR A 232 4.19 -17.21 -0.04
C TYR A 232 3.71 -17.78 1.30
N ASP A 233 4.42 -18.78 1.85
CA ASP A 233 4.10 -19.37 3.16
C ASP A 233 4.04 -18.31 4.27
N PHE A 234 4.98 -17.35 4.26
CA PHE A 234 4.95 -16.23 5.19
C PHE A 234 3.66 -15.40 5.06
N LEU A 235 3.25 -15.07 3.83
CA LEU A 235 2.06 -14.25 3.57
C LEU A 235 0.78 -14.97 3.98
N ASP A 236 0.68 -16.27 3.69
CA ASP A 236 -0.46 -17.08 4.08
C ASP A 236 -0.55 -17.24 5.61
N GLN A 237 0.57 -17.40 6.29
CA GLN A 237 0.60 -17.46 7.76
C GLN A 237 0.23 -16.13 8.41
N VAL A 238 0.57 -14.99 7.81
CA VAL A 238 0.06 -13.68 8.27
C VAL A 238 -1.47 -13.62 8.17
N ARG A 239 -2.07 -14.19 7.12
CA ARG A 239 -3.53 -14.23 6.97
C ARG A 239 -4.18 -15.18 7.97
N VAL A 240 -3.54 -16.31 8.26
CA VAL A 240 -3.97 -17.24 9.32
C VAL A 240 -3.92 -16.54 10.69
N PHE A 241 -2.85 -15.80 10.99
CA PHE A 241 -2.74 -15.00 12.21
C PHE A 241 -3.94 -14.04 12.37
N LEU A 242 -4.34 -13.34 11.32
CA LEU A 242 -5.47 -12.40 11.39
C LEU A 242 -6.80 -13.07 11.74
N GLY A 243 -6.98 -14.35 11.38
CA GLY A 243 -8.21 -15.10 11.65
C GLY A 243 -8.18 -15.93 12.95
N THR A 244 -7.00 -16.32 13.43
CA THR A 244 -6.86 -17.31 14.51
C THR A 244 -5.95 -16.87 15.65
N GLY A 245 -5.17 -15.82 15.47
CA GLY A 245 -4.11 -15.41 16.39
C GLY A 245 -2.83 -16.23 16.30
N ASP A 246 -2.74 -17.26 15.43
CA ASP A 246 -1.55 -18.12 15.31
C ASP A 246 -0.33 -17.32 14.80
N PRO A 247 0.75 -17.19 15.60
CA PRO A 247 1.92 -16.39 15.26
C PRO A 247 2.95 -17.11 14.36
N GLN A 248 2.59 -18.21 13.68
CA GLN A 248 3.54 -19.05 12.91
C GLN A 248 4.38 -18.30 11.87
N PHE A 249 3.89 -17.18 11.34
CA PHE A 249 4.66 -16.34 10.41
C PHE A 249 6.00 -15.85 11.01
N HIS A 250 6.09 -15.68 12.34
CA HIS A 250 7.35 -15.36 13.02
C HIS A 250 8.39 -16.49 12.87
N VAL A 251 7.95 -17.75 12.93
CA VAL A 251 8.83 -18.92 12.76
C VAL A 251 9.34 -19.00 11.33
N THR A 252 8.46 -18.78 10.35
CA THR A 252 8.87 -18.73 8.93
C THR A 252 9.81 -17.57 8.65
N PHE A 253 9.54 -16.39 9.23
CA PHE A 253 10.44 -15.25 9.13
C PHE A 253 11.82 -15.54 9.73
N TYR A 254 11.87 -16.19 10.90
CA TYR A 254 13.13 -16.64 11.50
C TYR A 254 13.91 -17.59 10.58
N LYS A 255 13.23 -18.54 9.93
CA LYS A 255 13.87 -19.45 8.95
C LYS A 255 14.44 -18.69 7.75
N ILE A 256 13.70 -17.72 7.21
CA ILE A 256 14.18 -16.83 6.13
C ILE A 256 15.43 -16.08 6.58
N GLY A 257 15.38 -15.44 7.76
CA GLY A 257 16.50 -14.67 8.30
C GLY A 257 17.74 -15.53 8.59
N ARG A 258 17.56 -16.75 9.09
CA ARG A 258 18.66 -17.69 9.37
C ARG A 258 19.36 -18.21 8.12
N ALA A 259 18.64 -18.32 7.02
CA ALA A 259 19.19 -18.79 5.76
C ALA A 259 19.78 -17.64 4.91
N TRP A 260 19.47 -16.39 5.24
CA TRP A 260 19.98 -15.21 4.53
C TRP A 260 21.42 -14.85 4.96
N PRO A 261 22.32 -14.45 4.04
CA PRO A 261 22.11 -14.17 2.61
C PRO A 261 22.36 -15.36 1.67
N GLU A 262 22.70 -16.53 2.21
CA GLU A 262 23.08 -17.72 1.44
C GLU A 262 21.89 -18.32 0.67
N PHE A 263 20.67 -18.09 1.17
CA PHE A 263 19.41 -18.48 0.56
C PHE A 263 18.68 -17.26 0.01
N GLU A 264 18.58 -17.20 -1.31
CA GLU A 264 17.84 -16.17 -2.02
C GLU A 264 16.34 -16.50 -2.06
N LEU A 265 15.47 -15.52 -1.81
CA LEU A 265 14.01 -15.71 -1.85
C LEU A 265 13.46 -15.91 -3.26
N CYS A 266 14.23 -15.54 -4.28
CA CYS A 266 13.87 -15.70 -5.67
C CYS A 266 15.10 -15.92 -6.53
N GLU A 267 14.86 -16.21 -7.81
CA GLU A 267 15.86 -16.20 -8.86
C GLU A 267 15.30 -15.46 -10.08
N PRO A 268 16.15 -14.87 -10.94
CA PRO A 268 15.68 -14.28 -12.19
C PRO A 268 15.11 -15.38 -13.10
N LEU A 269 14.06 -15.08 -13.87
CA LEU A 269 13.70 -15.94 -14.99
C LEU A 269 14.89 -16.01 -15.94
N ALA A 270 15.38 -17.22 -16.24
CA ALA A 270 16.45 -17.40 -17.21
C ALA A 270 16.11 -16.61 -18.47
N SER A 271 17.04 -15.74 -18.92
CA SER A 271 16.89 -15.12 -20.22
C SER A 271 16.69 -16.26 -21.21
N SER A 272 15.65 -16.18 -22.03
CA SER A 272 15.55 -17.00 -23.24
C SER A 272 16.66 -16.57 -24.19
N GLY A 273 17.91 -16.88 -23.83
CA GLY A 273 19.06 -16.89 -24.71
C GLY A 273 18.93 -18.13 -25.58
N GLY A 274 18.15 -18.00 -26.65
CA GLY A 274 18.32 -18.85 -27.80
C GLY A 274 19.55 -18.37 -28.58
N PRO A 275 20.45 -19.28 -29.01
CA PRO A 275 21.56 -18.97 -29.91
C PRO A 275 21.10 -18.39 -31.26
#